data_AF-A0A2A5NVH4-F1
#
_entry.id   AF-A0A2A5NVH4-F1
#
_cell.length_a   1.000
_cell.length_b   1.000
_cell.length_c   1.000
_cell.angle_alpha   90.00
_cell.angle_beta   90.00
_cell.angle_gamma   90.00
#
_symmetry.space_group_name_H-M   'P 1'
#
loop_
_entity.id
_entity.type
_entity.pdbx_description
1 polymer ?
#
loop_
_entity_poly.entity_id
_entity_poly.type
_entity_poly.pdbx_seq_one_letter_code
_entity_poly.pdbx_strand_id
1 'polypeptide(L)'
;MGTDGHGDHPVTGGSVAAPVAAPVVSRGERRTVLALTAAFALLLTLWAVLTPMFAAPDEAAHFDAAEQIALGNGWPAPGKMDLLAVTYAEQQQTTSVAAPNRQTVAELVAENPGNHDFVNQMTQHPPTYYAIGAAVLKGIRFFHLRWDVGVTALRLLDVLMLVPLPFLVWSTLRRVTRSPRTAVVGVLALFAVPQLAQIGSSVTNDAPVIVLGAVIAWLSARALTGDDRWRTVVWLAVAVAAVCSVKGTGLPTVPFVAVVLLVAGRGRLSWGRRIARTAVAGAVVAALGSWWWIRNLVLFHTLQPDGVGGIRRDRPWGDQTSANVGEFLNVEWDRLTSSFWGQFGALQFPMTPILTDTMTVLALAVVVGWAYRRSPVRDVAVVMTIVPAITVLSQLQNNFASYDDTQLIAGAQGRYLFIALVPLLVVSAIAWRNLLRDAADRARFGRIALWAFPVIGLYGFTVAYRGFYEHFHLQATIAGLGRLANLTPVGRTGFALLLVLTAAAAVWALVEARRRLTRDDLPVVSPIDPTPTTPQRNQTT
;
A
#
# COMPACT_ATOMS: atom_id res chain seq x y z
N MET A 1 -48.40 -48.07 -33.36
CA MET A 1 -47.17 -48.20 -34.17
C MET A 1 -47.19 -47.02 -35.13
N GLY A 2 -46.51 -45.89 -34.94
CA GLY A 2 -45.19 -45.67 -34.35
C GLY A 2 -44.16 -45.56 -35.48
N THR A 3 -43.88 -44.35 -35.99
CA THR A 3 -42.55 -43.71 -36.01
C THR A 3 -42.51 -42.49 -36.94
N ASP A 4 -42.02 -41.39 -36.37
CA ASP A 4 -41.78 -40.08 -36.95
C ASP A 4 -40.48 -40.05 -37.76
N GLY A 5 -40.48 -39.33 -38.89
CA GLY A 5 -39.28 -38.92 -39.61
C GLY A 5 -38.76 -37.58 -39.08
N HIS A 6 -37.75 -37.62 -38.22
CA HIS A 6 -37.01 -36.45 -37.76
C HIS A 6 -36.11 -35.88 -38.87
N GLY A 7 -36.32 -34.60 -39.20
CA GLY A 7 -35.38 -33.79 -39.97
C GLY A 7 -34.26 -33.29 -39.07
N ASP A 8 -33.03 -33.71 -39.36
CA ASP A 8 -31.81 -33.22 -38.73
C ASP A 8 -31.51 -31.78 -39.16
N HIS A 9 -31.75 -30.83 -38.26
CA HIS A 9 -31.16 -29.50 -38.33
C HIS A 9 -29.72 -29.54 -37.78
N PRO A 10 -28.70 -29.09 -38.53
CA PRO A 10 -27.36 -28.96 -37.97
C PRO A 10 -27.36 -27.78 -36.98
N VAL A 11 -27.21 -28.13 -35.70
CA VAL A 11 -26.92 -27.19 -34.61
C VAL A 11 -25.64 -26.44 -34.97
N THR A 12 -25.78 -25.16 -35.34
CA THR A 12 -24.67 -24.23 -35.50
C THR A 12 -23.94 -24.11 -34.17
N GLY A 13 -22.84 -24.84 -34.04
CA GLY A 13 -21.92 -24.72 -32.92
C GLY A 13 -21.47 -23.27 -32.79
N GLY A 14 -21.91 -22.62 -31.72
CA GLY A 14 -21.42 -21.30 -31.36
C GLY A 14 -19.91 -21.35 -31.23
N SER A 15 -19.19 -20.64 -32.11
CA SER A 15 -17.75 -20.51 -32.03
C SER A 15 -17.40 -19.94 -30.66
N VAL A 16 -16.84 -20.76 -29.78
CA VAL A 16 -16.23 -20.31 -28.55
C VAL A 16 -15.10 -19.38 -28.97
N ALA A 17 -15.33 -18.07 -28.83
CA ALA A 17 -14.34 -17.05 -29.16
C ALA A 17 -13.03 -17.42 -28.45
N ALA A 18 -11.99 -17.67 -29.24
CA ALA A 18 -10.66 -17.95 -28.73
C ALA A 18 -10.26 -16.85 -27.75
N PRO A 19 -9.60 -17.17 -26.63
CA PRO A 19 -9.20 -16.17 -25.65
C PRO A 19 -8.27 -15.17 -26.33
N VAL A 20 -8.77 -13.95 -26.57
CA VAL A 20 -7.98 -12.85 -27.12
C VAL A 20 -6.75 -12.69 -26.23
N ALA A 21 -5.59 -13.03 -26.77
CA ALA A 21 -4.32 -13.03 -26.04
C ALA A 21 -4.08 -11.63 -25.45
N ALA A 22 -3.61 -11.57 -24.21
CA ALA A 22 -3.26 -10.29 -23.60
C ALA A 22 -2.22 -9.58 -24.48
N PRO A 23 -2.37 -8.26 -24.74
CA PRO A 23 -1.49 -7.55 -25.65
C PRO A 23 -0.03 -7.70 -25.18
N VAL A 24 0.88 -7.98 -26.13
CA VAL A 24 2.30 -8.19 -25.85
C VAL A 24 2.88 -6.93 -25.19
N VAL A 25 3.70 -7.10 -24.15
CA VAL A 25 4.35 -5.97 -23.47
C VAL A 25 5.44 -5.41 -24.38
N SER A 26 5.21 -4.20 -24.91
CA SER A 26 6.16 -3.54 -25.82
C SER A 26 7.44 -3.08 -25.11
N ARG A 27 8.57 -2.98 -25.83
CA ARG A 27 9.85 -2.54 -25.26
C ARG A 27 9.76 -1.21 -24.53
N GLY A 28 9.09 -0.21 -25.13
CA GLY A 28 8.96 1.07 -24.44
C GLY A 28 7.97 1.05 -23.27
N GLU A 29 7.05 0.08 -23.19
CA GLU A 29 6.17 -0.07 -22.00
C GLU A 29 7.02 -0.53 -20.81
N ARG A 30 7.92 -1.50 -21.04
CA ARG A 30 8.91 -1.93 -20.04
C ARG A 30 9.79 -0.75 -19.59
N ARG A 31 10.26 0.06 -20.53
CA ARG A 31 11.05 1.28 -20.22
C ARG A 31 10.29 2.26 -19.34
N THR A 32 9.02 2.54 -19.64
CA THR A 32 8.19 3.44 -18.82
C THR A 32 8.00 2.92 -17.41
N VAL A 33 7.70 1.62 -17.25
CA VAL A 33 7.53 1.01 -15.93
C VAL A 33 8.85 1.04 -15.16
N LEU A 34 9.97 0.70 -15.80
CA LEU A 34 11.30 0.79 -15.18
C LEU A 34 11.63 2.21 -14.72
N ALA A 35 11.35 3.22 -15.56
CA ALA A 35 11.60 4.62 -15.21
C ALA A 35 10.75 5.07 -14.02
N LEU A 36 9.45 4.72 -14.00
CA LEU A 36 8.56 5.01 -12.87
C LEU A 36 8.97 4.27 -11.60
N THR A 37 9.40 3.01 -11.69
CA THR A 37 9.93 2.24 -10.56
C THR A 37 11.21 2.87 -10.00
N ALA A 38 12.14 3.28 -10.87
CA ALA A 38 13.38 3.95 -10.46
C ALA A 38 13.09 5.30 -9.78
N ALA A 39 12.20 6.12 -10.36
CA ALA A 39 11.77 7.38 -9.77
C ALA A 39 11.08 7.18 -8.41
N PHE A 40 10.25 6.14 -8.28
CA PHE A 40 9.60 5.80 -7.01
C PHE A 40 10.62 5.36 -5.96
N ALA A 41 11.56 4.48 -6.30
CA ALA A 41 12.60 4.02 -5.37
C ALA A 41 13.49 5.18 -4.87
N LEU A 42 13.89 6.09 -5.77
CA LEU A 42 14.66 7.27 -5.39
C LEU A 42 13.83 8.25 -4.55
N LEU A 43 12.56 8.42 -4.87
CA LEU A 43 11.64 9.22 -4.05
C LEU A 43 11.52 8.66 -2.63
N LEU A 44 11.31 7.34 -2.48
CA LEU A 44 11.28 6.70 -1.16
C LEU A 44 12.59 6.88 -0.40
N THR A 45 13.73 6.72 -1.08
CA THR A 45 15.06 6.95 -0.48
C THR A 45 15.22 8.41 -0.03
N LEU A 46 14.71 9.36 -0.81
CA LEU A 46 14.73 10.78 -0.46
C LEU A 46 13.84 11.05 0.77
N TRP A 47 12.67 10.43 0.88
CA TRP A 47 11.82 10.50 2.08
C TRP A 47 12.48 9.86 3.31
N ALA A 48 13.21 8.76 3.14
CA ALA A 48 13.94 8.09 4.23
C ALA A 48 15.01 8.99 4.87
N VAL A 49 15.62 9.90 4.11
CA VAL A 49 16.62 10.84 4.63
C VAL A 49 16.08 12.23 4.93
N LEU A 50 14.92 12.59 4.37
CA LEU A 50 14.21 13.84 4.69
C LEU A 50 13.54 13.75 6.06
N THR A 51 12.87 12.63 6.34
CA THR A 51 12.13 12.45 7.60
C THR A 51 13.13 12.43 8.75
N PRO A 52 13.02 13.30 9.77
CA PRO A 52 13.88 13.23 10.94
C PRO A 52 13.80 11.85 11.59
N MET A 53 14.87 11.41 12.26
CA MET A 53 14.85 10.11 12.93
C MET A 53 13.70 10.04 13.93
N PHE A 54 12.97 8.93 13.96
CA PHE A 54 11.81 8.71 14.82
C PHE A 54 10.63 9.68 14.66
N ALA A 55 10.64 10.55 13.66
CA ALA A 55 9.53 11.46 13.38
C ALA A 55 8.39 10.76 12.61
N ALA A 56 8.58 9.55 12.11
CA ALA A 56 7.47 8.79 11.57
C ALA A 56 6.65 8.14 12.70
N PRO A 57 5.33 7.94 12.50
CA PRO A 57 4.49 7.31 13.51
C PRO A 57 5.05 5.96 13.97
N ASP A 58 5.15 5.79 15.29
CA ASP A 58 5.57 4.54 15.95
C ASP A 58 6.98 4.03 15.57
N GLU A 59 7.78 4.84 14.87
CA GLU A 59 9.06 4.40 14.28
C GLU A 59 10.09 4.00 15.33
N ALA A 60 10.18 4.76 16.44
CA ALA A 60 11.06 4.40 17.55
C ALA A 60 10.67 3.06 18.17
N ALA A 61 9.38 2.79 18.35
CA ALA A 61 8.88 1.52 18.88
C ALA A 61 9.17 0.35 17.93
N HIS A 62 9.06 0.57 16.61
CA HIS A 62 9.44 -0.44 15.62
C HIS A 62 10.94 -0.72 15.60
N PHE A 63 11.77 0.32 15.69
CA PHE A 63 13.23 0.19 15.76
C PHE A 63 13.65 -0.56 17.03
N ASP A 64 13.16 -0.10 18.20
CA ASP A 64 13.39 -0.73 19.50
C ASP A 64 13.04 -2.21 19.49
N ALA A 65 11.89 -2.59 18.93
CA ALA A 65 11.48 -3.99 18.86
C ALA A 65 12.43 -4.86 18.02
N ALA A 66 13.03 -4.31 16.96
CA ALA A 66 14.08 -5.00 16.20
C ALA A 66 15.40 -5.05 16.99
N GLU A 67 15.74 -3.98 17.70
CA GLU A 67 16.93 -3.91 18.56
C GLU A 67 16.85 -4.88 19.75
N GLN A 68 15.70 -5.02 20.40
CA GLN A 68 15.43 -5.98 21.47
C GLN A 68 15.76 -7.42 21.02
N ILE A 69 15.30 -7.84 19.84
CA ILE A 69 15.63 -9.14 19.26
C ILE A 69 17.13 -9.20 18.89
N ALA A 70 17.70 -8.08 18.42
CA ALA A 70 19.10 -8.00 18.05
C ALA A 70 20.03 -8.20 19.27
N LEU A 71 19.67 -7.65 20.42
CA LEU A 71 20.37 -7.78 21.70
C LEU A 71 20.11 -9.11 22.41
N GLY A 72 19.09 -9.88 21.98
CA GLY A 72 18.80 -11.21 22.52
C GLY A 72 17.73 -11.23 23.62
N ASN A 73 16.98 -10.15 23.80
CA ASN A 73 15.94 -10.02 24.82
C ASN A 73 14.65 -10.81 24.49
N GLY A 74 14.58 -11.39 23.29
CA GLY A 74 13.47 -12.25 22.87
C GLY A 74 12.22 -11.47 22.44
N TRP A 75 11.05 -12.10 22.57
CA TRP A 75 9.77 -11.53 22.17
C TRP A 75 8.71 -11.79 23.27
N PRO A 76 8.58 -10.88 24.26
CA PRO A 76 7.70 -11.07 25.40
C PRO A 76 6.21 -10.98 25.02
N ALA A 77 5.33 -11.24 25.99
CA ALA A 77 3.90 -11.13 25.81
C ALA A 77 3.48 -9.68 25.43
N PRO A 78 2.36 -9.50 24.71
CA PRO A 78 1.83 -8.19 24.37
C PRO A 78 1.73 -7.27 25.60
N GLY A 79 2.24 -6.04 25.47
CA GLY A 79 2.25 -5.04 26.54
C GLY A 79 3.23 -5.31 27.69
N LYS A 80 4.15 -6.29 27.53
CA LYS A 80 5.22 -6.61 28.49
C LYS A 80 6.62 -6.31 27.97
N MET A 81 6.74 -5.74 26.77
CA MET A 81 7.99 -5.18 26.29
C MET A 81 8.05 -3.73 26.76
N ASP A 82 9.08 -3.40 27.53
CA ASP A 82 9.41 -2.02 27.85
C ASP A 82 10.41 -1.50 26.82
N LEU A 83 10.34 -0.21 26.52
CA LEU A 83 11.26 0.48 25.63
C LEU A 83 12.68 0.38 26.22
N LEU A 84 13.69 0.12 25.41
CA LEU A 84 15.07 0.17 25.89
C LEU A 84 15.44 1.59 26.33
N ALA A 85 16.24 1.68 27.40
CA ALA A 85 16.77 2.97 27.84
C ALA A 85 17.69 3.60 26.77
N VAL A 86 18.40 2.77 25.97
CA VAL A 86 19.17 3.23 24.80
C VAL A 86 18.29 3.91 23.76
N THR A 87 17.18 3.29 23.31
CA THR A 87 16.28 3.91 22.32
C THR A 87 15.73 5.24 22.82
N TYR A 88 15.41 5.34 24.11
CA TYR A 88 14.99 6.60 24.71
C TYR A 88 16.09 7.67 24.64
N ALA A 89 17.33 7.31 24.96
CA ALA A 89 18.47 8.22 24.84
C ALA A 89 18.74 8.66 23.39
N GLU A 90 18.60 7.76 22.41
CA GLU A 90 18.70 8.07 20.98
C GLU A 90 17.66 9.11 20.55
N GLN A 91 16.41 8.99 21.03
CA GLN A 91 15.37 9.98 20.77
C GLN A 91 15.77 11.39 21.25
N GLN A 92 16.41 11.51 22.41
CA GLN A 92 16.89 12.80 22.93
C GLN A 92 17.96 13.45 22.04
N GLN A 93 18.71 12.67 21.27
CA GLN A 93 19.73 13.15 20.34
C GLN A 93 19.19 13.58 18.98
N THR A 94 17.94 13.24 18.65
CA THR A 94 17.38 13.39 17.30
C THR A 94 17.49 14.82 16.76
N THR A 95 17.21 15.82 17.59
CA THR A 95 17.20 17.24 17.21
C THR A 95 18.33 18.06 17.83
N SER A 96 18.98 17.53 18.87
CA SER A 96 19.99 18.24 19.68
C SER A 96 21.43 17.94 19.25
N VAL A 97 21.69 16.78 18.64
CA VAL A 97 23.03 16.34 18.24
C VAL A 97 23.11 16.22 16.72
N ALA A 98 24.12 16.86 16.13
CA ALA A 98 24.40 16.74 14.71
C ALA A 98 24.75 15.29 14.34
N ALA A 99 24.28 14.81 13.18
CA ALA A 99 24.41 13.41 12.78
C ALA A 99 25.85 12.87 12.86
N PRO A 100 26.91 13.58 12.41
CA PRO A 100 28.29 13.12 12.54
C PRO A 100 28.78 12.90 13.97
N ASN A 101 28.16 13.58 14.93
CA ASN A 101 28.57 13.60 16.34
C ASN A 101 27.69 12.71 17.23
N ARG A 102 26.71 11.99 16.65
CA ARG A 102 25.87 11.05 17.40
C ARG A 102 26.73 9.90 17.93
N GLN A 103 26.44 9.50 19.16
CA GLN A 103 27.12 8.39 19.82
C GLN A 103 26.81 7.05 19.13
N THR A 104 27.70 6.10 19.34
CA THR A 104 27.47 4.71 18.98
C THR A 104 26.45 4.05 19.90
N VAL A 105 25.80 3.01 19.41
CA VAL A 105 24.86 2.22 20.23
C VAL A 105 25.56 1.65 21.47
N ALA A 106 26.81 1.16 21.33
CA ALA A 106 27.59 0.64 22.46
C ALA A 106 27.82 1.67 23.57
N GLU A 107 28.16 2.91 23.21
CA GLU A 107 28.35 4.00 24.19
C GLU A 107 27.03 4.31 24.91
N LEU A 108 25.93 4.45 24.16
CA LEU A 108 24.63 4.77 24.74
C LEU A 108 24.09 3.64 25.63
N VAL A 109 24.32 2.37 25.27
CA VAL A 109 23.95 1.21 26.10
C VAL A 109 24.77 1.19 27.39
N ALA A 110 26.06 1.55 27.35
CA ALA A 110 26.90 1.62 28.54
C ALA A 110 26.45 2.74 29.50
N GLU A 111 26.01 3.88 28.96
CA GLU A 111 25.52 5.02 29.73
C GLU A 111 24.08 4.85 30.23
N ASN A 112 23.24 4.14 29.46
CA ASN A 112 21.81 3.98 29.71
C ASN A 112 21.43 2.48 29.66
N PRO A 113 21.91 1.65 30.60
CA PRO A 113 21.62 0.22 30.59
C PRO A 113 20.17 -0.07 30.97
N GLY A 114 19.64 -1.18 30.44
CA GLY A 114 18.31 -1.67 30.79
C GLY A 114 17.17 -1.01 29.99
N ASN A 115 16.02 -0.86 30.65
CA ASN A 115 14.78 -0.42 30.03
C ASN A 115 14.29 0.90 30.65
N HIS A 116 13.49 1.62 29.89
CA HIS A 116 12.70 2.76 30.32
C HIS A 116 11.26 2.31 30.62
N ASP A 117 10.55 3.01 31.52
CA ASP A 117 9.18 2.65 31.96
C ASP A 117 8.08 2.80 30.90
N PHE A 118 8.43 3.09 29.65
CA PHE A 118 7.47 3.22 28.57
C PHE A 118 7.25 1.88 27.89
N VAL A 119 6.00 1.43 27.80
CA VAL A 119 5.68 0.18 27.11
C VAL A 119 5.89 0.34 25.61
N ASN A 120 6.58 -0.63 25.01
CA ASN A 120 6.63 -0.83 23.58
C ASN A 120 5.51 -1.77 23.12
N GLN A 121 4.52 -1.20 22.45
CA GLN A 121 3.32 -1.89 21.98
C GLN A 121 3.56 -2.87 20.82
N MET A 122 4.75 -2.92 20.22
CA MET A 122 5.01 -3.72 19.02
C MET A 122 4.83 -5.22 19.22
N THR A 123 4.90 -5.70 20.46
CA THR A 123 4.61 -7.10 20.84
C THR A 123 3.17 -7.54 20.58
N GLN A 124 2.24 -6.60 20.36
CA GLN A 124 0.89 -6.92 19.88
C GLN A 124 0.88 -7.51 18.45
N HIS A 125 1.97 -7.32 17.70
CA HIS A 125 2.14 -7.84 16.35
C HIS A 125 3.00 -9.11 16.33
N PRO A 126 2.85 -9.97 15.31
CA PRO A 126 3.79 -11.04 15.04
C PRO A 126 5.26 -10.56 14.98
N PRO A 127 6.24 -11.38 15.40
CA PRO A 127 7.65 -10.99 15.46
C PRO A 127 8.36 -10.91 14.10
N THR A 128 7.75 -11.37 13.00
CA THR A 128 8.43 -11.67 11.73
C THR A 128 9.19 -10.47 11.15
N TYR A 129 8.55 -9.29 11.08
CA TYR A 129 9.20 -8.08 10.56
C TYR A 129 10.40 -7.68 11.43
N TYR A 130 10.24 -7.71 12.76
CA TYR A 130 11.27 -7.33 13.71
C TYR A 130 12.44 -8.31 13.71
N ALA A 131 12.19 -9.60 13.52
CA ALA A 131 13.24 -10.60 13.37
C ALA A 131 14.09 -10.38 12.10
N ILE A 132 13.46 -9.97 10.99
CA ILE A 132 14.18 -9.56 9.77
C ILE A 132 15.00 -8.29 10.05
N GLY A 133 14.40 -7.28 10.69
CA GLY A 133 15.11 -6.07 11.10
C GLY A 133 16.32 -6.36 11.98
N ALA A 134 16.15 -7.22 12.99
CA ALA A 134 17.22 -7.66 13.88
C ALA A 134 18.35 -8.37 13.12
N ALA A 135 18.04 -9.20 12.12
CA ALA A 135 19.04 -9.84 11.27
C ALA A 135 19.84 -8.80 10.46
N VAL A 136 19.18 -7.76 9.93
CA VAL A 136 19.87 -6.64 9.25
C VAL A 136 20.77 -5.89 10.21
N LEU A 137 20.28 -5.52 11.40
CA LEU A 137 21.06 -4.83 12.43
C LEU A 137 22.31 -5.65 12.82
N LYS A 138 22.16 -6.96 13.07
CA LYS A 138 23.29 -7.86 13.33
C LYS A 138 24.26 -7.91 12.15
N GLY A 139 23.74 -8.00 10.92
CA GLY A 139 24.54 -8.07 9.69
C GLY A 139 25.46 -6.86 9.50
N ILE A 140 25.00 -5.66 9.86
CA ILE A 140 25.81 -4.44 9.80
C ILE A 140 26.66 -4.19 11.06
N ARG A 141 26.58 -5.07 12.06
CA ARG A 141 27.23 -4.89 13.38
C ARG A 141 26.85 -3.58 14.04
N PHE A 142 25.55 -3.28 14.06
CA PHE A 142 24.97 -2.00 14.48
C PHE A 142 25.50 -1.48 15.83
N PHE A 143 25.85 -2.38 16.75
CA PHE A 143 26.34 -2.05 18.09
C PHE A 143 27.55 -1.10 18.08
N HIS A 144 28.42 -1.18 17.07
CA HIS A 144 29.62 -0.34 16.94
C HIS A 144 29.43 0.87 16.02
N LEU A 145 28.21 1.09 15.53
CA LEU A 145 27.88 2.19 14.65
C LEU A 145 27.11 3.26 15.42
N ARG A 146 27.06 4.48 14.87
CA ARG A 146 26.12 5.49 15.32
C ARG A 146 24.70 4.94 15.21
N TRP A 147 23.85 5.24 16.18
CA TRP A 147 22.49 4.71 16.22
C TRP A 147 21.67 5.03 14.96
N ASP A 148 21.86 6.23 14.40
CA ASP A 148 21.12 6.70 13.23
C ASP A 148 21.48 5.93 11.94
N VAL A 149 22.62 5.24 11.90
CA VAL A 149 22.98 4.31 10.81
C VAL A 149 22.08 3.07 10.85
N GLY A 150 21.79 2.54 12.04
CA GLY A 150 20.87 1.42 12.23
C GLY A 150 19.45 1.78 11.76
N VAL A 151 18.95 2.95 12.18
CA VAL A 151 17.63 3.44 11.75
C VAL A 151 17.59 3.61 10.22
N THR A 152 18.62 4.24 9.64
CA THR A 152 18.72 4.40 8.17
C THR A 152 18.74 3.06 7.45
N ALA A 153 19.47 2.07 7.96
CA ALA A 153 19.53 0.74 7.36
C ALA A 153 18.15 0.05 7.33
N LEU A 154 17.37 0.16 8.40
CA LEU A 154 16.01 -0.38 8.45
C LEU A 154 15.03 0.42 7.58
N ARG A 155 15.18 1.75 7.48
CA ARG A 155 14.42 2.54 6.50
C ARG A 155 14.70 2.07 5.07
N LEU A 156 15.96 1.82 4.72
CA LEU A 156 16.34 1.33 3.40
C LEU A 156 15.87 -0.11 3.13
N LEU A 157 15.76 -0.95 4.16
CA LEU A 157 15.08 -2.24 4.06
C LEU A 157 13.62 -2.05 3.64
N ASP A 158 12.89 -1.13 4.26
CA ASP A 158 11.49 -0.85 3.93
C ASP A 158 11.33 -0.23 2.54
N VAL A 159 12.23 0.67 2.15
CA VAL A 159 12.33 1.17 0.77
C VAL A 159 12.48 0.00 -0.20
N LEU A 160 13.41 -0.93 0.05
CA LEU A 160 13.66 -2.08 -0.80
C LEU A 160 12.41 -2.98 -0.94
N MET A 161 11.68 -3.21 0.15
CA MET A 161 10.43 -3.97 0.13
C MET A 161 9.36 -3.32 -0.75
N LEU A 162 9.35 -1.99 -0.86
CA LEU A 162 8.35 -1.22 -1.62
C LEU A 162 8.71 -0.99 -3.09
N VAL A 163 9.97 -1.19 -3.51
CA VAL A 163 10.39 -1.06 -4.92
C VAL A 163 9.50 -1.81 -5.91
N PRO A 164 8.99 -3.03 -5.64
CA PRO A 164 8.10 -3.74 -6.56
C PRO A 164 6.71 -3.12 -6.74
N LEU A 165 6.27 -2.20 -5.87
CA LEU A 165 4.89 -1.69 -5.84
C LEU A 165 4.42 -1.07 -7.17
N PRO A 166 5.17 -0.15 -7.83
CA PRO A 166 4.81 0.35 -9.15
C PRO A 166 4.59 -0.75 -10.20
N PHE A 167 5.41 -1.80 -10.19
CA PHE A 167 5.25 -2.92 -11.11
C PHE A 167 3.99 -3.74 -10.80
N LEU A 168 3.68 -3.98 -9.52
CA LEU A 168 2.46 -4.66 -9.08
C LEU A 168 1.20 -3.87 -9.46
N VAL A 169 1.21 -2.54 -9.28
CA VAL A 169 0.14 -1.65 -9.74
C VAL A 169 -0.04 -1.73 -11.24
N TRP A 170 1.05 -1.54 -12.01
CA TRP A 170 1.01 -1.60 -13.47
C TRP A 170 0.47 -2.96 -13.95
N SER A 171 1.03 -4.05 -13.45
CA SER A 171 0.67 -5.40 -13.91
C SER A 171 -0.78 -5.76 -13.58
N THR A 172 -1.28 -5.34 -12.41
CA THR A 172 -2.67 -5.52 -11.99
C THR A 172 -3.62 -4.72 -12.87
N LEU A 173 -3.40 -3.40 -12.99
CA LEU A 173 -4.28 -2.52 -13.75
C LEU A 173 -4.27 -2.81 -15.23
N ARG A 174 -3.09 -3.10 -15.81
CA ARG A 174 -2.98 -3.51 -17.21
C ARG A 174 -3.80 -4.75 -17.49
N ARG A 175 -3.77 -5.72 -16.57
CA ARG A 175 -4.52 -6.97 -16.71
C ARG A 175 -6.03 -6.76 -16.60
N VAL A 176 -6.49 -6.03 -15.59
CA VAL A 176 -7.91 -5.78 -15.36
C VAL A 176 -8.51 -4.89 -16.45
N THR A 177 -7.85 -3.78 -16.78
CA THR A 177 -8.39 -2.77 -17.70
C THR A 177 -8.05 -3.03 -19.17
N ARG A 178 -7.14 -3.98 -19.44
CA ARG A 178 -6.55 -4.25 -20.77
C ARG A 178 -5.95 -3.02 -21.44
N SER A 179 -5.50 -2.04 -20.65
CA SER A 179 -5.05 -0.73 -21.12
C SER A 179 -3.69 -0.38 -20.52
N PRO A 180 -2.61 -0.42 -21.32
CA PRO A 180 -1.29 0.04 -20.90
C PRO A 180 -1.29 1.49 -20.38
N ARG A 181 -2.07 2.38 -21.03
CA ARG A 181 -2.17 3.79 -20.63
C ARG A 181 -2.80 3.94 -19.25
N THR A 182 -3.87 3.20 -18.97
CA THR A 182 -4.52 3.22 -17.64
C THR A 182 -3.57 2.66 -16.58
N ALA A 183 -2.79 1.63 -16.91
CA ALA A 183 -1.79 1.09 -16.00
C ALA A 183 -0.70 2.12 -15.65
N VAL A 184 -0.20 2.88 -16.63
CA VAL A 184 0.76 3.97 -16.41
C VAL A 184 0.17 5.07 -15.52
N VAL A 185 -1.08 5.50 -15.77
CA VAL A 185 -1.77 6.49 -14.92
C VAL A 185 -1.94 5.97 -13.49
N GLY A 186 -2.25 4.70 -13.30
CA GLY A 186 -2.34 4.11 -11.98
C GLY A 186 -1.02 4.06 -11.22
N VAL A 187 0.11 3.85 -11.91
CA VAL A 187 1.44 3.98 -11.28
C VAL A 187 1.73 5.44 -10.92
N LEU A 188 1.38 6.39 -11.78
CA LEU A 188 1.52 7.81 -11.48
C LEU A 188 0.72 8.22 -10.24
N ALA A 189 -0.43 7.59 -9.98
CA ALA A 189 -1.25 7.85 -8.79
C ALA A 189 -0.52 7.56 -7.46
N LEU A 190 0.50 6.69 -7.44
CA LEU A 190 1.34 6.48 -6.25
C LEU A 190 2.05 7.77 -5.82
N PHE A 191 2.41 8.64 -6.78
CA PHE A 191 3.08 9.91 -6.51
C PHE A 191 2.11 10.98 -5.95
N ALA A 192 0.81 10.76 -6.05
CA ALA A 192 -0.21 11.65 -5.46
C ALA A 192 -0.49 11.33 -3.99
N VAL A 193 0.16 10.33 -3.40
CA VAL A 193 -0.02 9.89 -2.01
C VAL A 193 1.31 10.06 -1.25
N PRO A 194 1.78 11.28 -0.96
CA PRO A 194 3.06 11.46 -0.28
C PRO A 194 3.14 10.79 1.10
N GLN A 195 2.02 10.56 1.81
CA GLN A 195 2.03 9.74 3.02
C GLN A 195 2.53 8.30 2.77
N LEU A 196 2.19 7.69 1.63
CA LEU A 196 2.71 6.38 1.24
C LEU A 196 4.23 6.40 1.18
N ALA A 197 4.80 7.50 0.66
CA ALA A 197 6.23 7.63 0.54
C ALA A 197 6.91 7.78 1.90
N GLN A 198 6.38 8.61 2.80
CA GLN A 198 6.90 8.71 4.17
C GLN A 198 6.81 7.39 4.91
N ILE A 199 5.61 6.78 4.98
CA ILE A 199 5.39 5.55 5.74
C ILE A 199 6.22 4.40 5.16
N GLY A 200 6.20 4.21 3.84
CA GLY A 200 6.97 3.17 3.16
C GLY A 200 8.49 3.38 3.15
N SER A 201 8.99 4.48 3.73
CA SER A 201 10.41 4.79 3.86
C SER A 201 10.84 5.06 5.31
N SER A 202 9.99 4.71 6.28
CA SER A 202 10.24 4.79 7.73
C SER A 202 10.37 3.39 8.27
N VAL A 203 10.96 3.18 9.46
CA VAL A 203 11.03 1.84 10.07
C VAL A 203 9.63 1.40 10.50
N THR A 204 8.98 0.52 9.74
CA THR A 204 7.59 0.10 10.02
C THR A 204 7.23 -1.27 9.48
N ASN A 205 6.39 -1.99 10.24
CA ASN A 205 5.76 -3.21 9.74
C ASN A 205 4.69 -2.96 8.67
N ASP A 206 4.33 -1.72 8.37
CA ASP A 206 3.40 -1.38 7.28
C ASP A 206 4.02 -1.61 5.90
N ALA A 207 5.33 -1.42 5.73
CA ALA A 207 6.00 -1.59 4.45
C ALA A 207 5.81 -3.00 3.84
N PRO A 208 6.15 -4.10 4.54
CA PRO A 208 5.84 -5.45 4.07
C PRO A 208 4.33 -5.69 3.87
N VAL A 209 3.46 -5.11 4.71
CA VAL A 209 2.01 -5.25 4.57
C VAL A 209 1.50 -4.65 3.26
N ILE A 210 2.00 -3.48 2.88
CA ILE A 210 1.61 -2.79 1.64
C ILE A 210 1.99 -3.62 0.42
N VAL A 211 3.24 -4.10 0.34
CA VAL A 211 3.69 -4.87 -0.83
C VAL A 211 3.01 -6.25 -0.88
N LEU A 212 2.79 -6.91 0.26
CA LEU A 212 2.04 -8.18 0.29
C LEU A 212 0.57 -7.99 -0.09
N GLY A 213 -0.07 -6.91 0.35
CA GLY A 213 -1.40 -6.51 -0.11
C GLY A 213 -1.45 -6.29 -1.63
N ALA A 214 -0.42 -5.66 -2.21
CA ALA A 214 -0.27 -5.50 -3.65
C ALA A 214 -0.06 -6.83 -4.39
N VAL A 215 0.72 -7.77 -3.84
CA VAL A 215 0.89 -9.13 -4.38
C VAL A 215 -0.42 -9.90 -4.36
N ILE A 216 -1.15 -9.84 -3.24
CA ILE A 216 -2.48 -10.46 -3.08
C ILE A 216 -3.44 -9.89 -4.13
N ALA A 217 -3.51 -8.57 -4.27
CA ALA A 217 -4.37 -7.92 -5.26
C ALA A 217 -4.00 -8.31 -6.70
N TRP A 218 -2.70 -8.38 -7.00
CA TRP A 218 -2.20 -8.82 -8.31
C TRP A 218 -2.62 -10.27 -8.60
N LEU A 219 -2.37 -11.22 -7.69
CA LEU A 219 -2.74 -12.63 -7.83
C LEU A 219 -4.27 -12.81 -7.90
N SER A 220 -5.03 -12.06 -7.11
CA SER A 220 -6.49 -12.02 -7.16
C SER A 220 -6.99 -11.52 -8.52
N ALA A 221 -6.41 -10.45 -9.06
CA ALA A 221 -6.71 -9.98 -10.40
C ALA A 221 -6.39 -11.05 -11.45
N ARG A 222 -5.30 -11.82 -11.30
CA ARG A 222 -5.00 -12.93 -12.20
C ARG A 222 -6.09 -14.00 -12.18
N ALA A 223 -6.50 -14.45 -11.00
CA ALA A 223 -7.54 -15.46 -10.84
C ALA A 223 -8.89 -14.99 -11.41
N LEU A 224 -9.33 -13.78 -11.06
CA LEU A 224 -10.60 -13.20 -11.51
C LEU A 224 -10.64 -12.98 -13.04
N THR A 225 -9.49 -12.73 -13.66
CA THR A 225 -9.39 -12.45 -15.11
C THR A 225 -8.96 -13.65 -15.95
N GLY A 226 -8.93 -14.87 -15.41
CA GLY A 226 -8.76 -16.08 -16.23
C GLY A 226 -7.70 -17.08 -15.78
N ASP A 227 -6.92 -16.80 -14.73
CA ASP A 227 -5.83 -17.69 -14.30
C ASP A 227 -6.32 -18.76 -13.31
N ASP A 228 -6.69 -19.93 -13.85
CA ASP A 228 -7.22 -21.05 -13.05
C ASP A 228 -6.13 -22.00 -12.52
N ARG A 229 -4.85 -21.66 -12.69
CA ARG A 229 -3.74 -22.55 -12.32
C ARG A 229 -3.66 -22.69 -10.80
N TRP A 230 -3.39 -23.92 -10.32
CA TRP A 230 -3.14 -24.20 -8.90
C TRP A 230 -1.98 -23.38 -8.34
N ARG A 231 -0.95 -23.12 -9.16
CA ARG A 231 0.15 -22.22 -8.80
C ARG A 231 -0.35 -20.84 -8.34
N THR A 232 -1.36 -20.26 -8.99
CA THR A 232 -1.93 -18.96 -8.61
C THR A 232 -2.64 -19.06 -7.26
N VAL A 233 -3.34 -20.17 -6.99
CA VAL A 233 -4.02 -20.43 -5.70
C VAL A 233 -3.00 -20.54 -4.57
N VAL A 234 -1.96 -21.35 -4.76
CA VAL A 234 -0.93 -21.60 -3.75
C VAL A 234 -0.18 -20.31 -3.43
N TRP A 235 0.29 -19.57 -4.45
CA TRP A 235 0.99 -18.30 -4.20
C TRP A 235 0.08 -17.24 -3.56
N LEU A 236 -1.22 -17.24 -3.88
CA LEU A 236 -2.17 -16.34 -3.24
C LEU A 236 -2.34 -16.68 -1.75
N ALA A 237 -2.46 -17.97 -1.42
CA ALA A 237 -2.53 -18.43 -0.04
C ALA A 237 -1.23 -18.17 0.75
N VAL A 238 -0.06 -18.37 0.13
CA VAL A 238 1.25 -18.05 0.72
C VAL A 238 1.37 -16.55 0.99
N ALA A 239 0.91 -15.69 0.07
CA ALA A 239 0.94 -14.24 0.27
C ALA A 239 0.02 -13.80 1.44
N VAL A 240 -1.16 -14.41 1.57
CA VAL A 240 -2.05 -14.19 2.73
C VAL A 240 -1.41 -14.67 4.02
N ALA A 241 -0.81 -15.86 4.04
CA ALA A 241 -0.10 -16.36 5.21
C ALA A 241 1.06 -15.43 5.61
N ALA A 242 1.81 -14.94 4.62
CA ALA A 242 2.90 -13.99 4.85
C ALA A 242 2.40 -12.68 5.48
N VAL A 243 1.32 -12.06 4.97
CA VAL A 243 0.84 -10.80 5.55
C VAL A 243 0.27 -11.00 6.97
N CYS A 244 -0.42 -12.12 7.22
CA CYS A 244 -0.88 -12.49 8.56
C CYS A 244 0.28 -12.75 9.53
N SER A 245 1.45 -13.14 9.03
CA SER A 245 2.66 -13.29 9.84
C SER A 245 3.36 -11.96 10.17
N VAL A 246 2.84 -10.82 9.72
CA VAL A 246 3.45 -9.50 9.93
C VAL A 246 2.58 -8.59 10.79
N LYS A 247 1.28 -8.48 10.48
CA LYS A 247 0.38 -7.53 11.16
C LYS A 247 -1.08 -7.95 11.07
N GLY A 248 -1.87 -7.60 12.09
CA GLY A 248 -3.31 -7.89 12.15
C GLY A 248 -4.12 -7.20 11.05
N THR A 249 -3.65 -6.08 10.51
CA THR A 249 -4.24 -5.43 9.32
C THR A 249 -4.21 -6.31 8.07
N GLY A 250 -3.44 -7.40 8.08
CA GLY A 250 -3.46 -8.47 7.08
C GLY A 250 -4.67 -9.40 7.13
N LEU A 251 -5.32 -9.56 8.29
CA LEU A 251 -6.43 -10.50 8.51
C LEU A 251 -7.62 -10.29 7.56
N PRO A 252 -8.04 -9.06 7.21
CA PRO A 252 -9.08 -8.80 6.20
C PRO A 252 -8.83 -9.47 4.84
N THR A 253 -7.58 -9.80 4.50
CA THR A 253 -7.26 -10.47 3.24
C THR A 253 -7.71 -11.94 3.20
N VAL A 254 -7.93 -12.58 4.36
CA VAL A 254 -8.38 -13.98 4.46
C VAL A 254 -9.79 -14.17 3.88
N PRO A 255 -10.85 -13.49 4.39
CA PRO A 255 -12.19 -13.61 3.81
C PRO A 255 -12.24 -13.07 2.37
N PHE A 256 -11.46 -12.04 2.05
CA PHE A 256 -11.36 -11.54 0.68
C PHE A 256 -10.87 -12.61 -0.30
N VAL A 257 -9.76 -13.29 0.00
CA VAL A 257 -9.20 -14.32 -0.89
C VAL A 257 -10.15 -15.52 -1.01
N ALA A 258 -10.88 -15.86 0.06
CA ALA A 258 -11.94 -16.86 -0.03
C ALA A 258 -13.00 -16.45 -1.06
N VAL A 259 -13.49 -15.20 -1.01
CA VAL A 259 -14.45 -14.69 -2.00
C VAL A 259 -13.83 -14.65 -3.40
N VAL A 260 -12.57 -14.23 -3.55
CA VAL A 260 -11.86 -14.23 -4.84
C VAL A 260 -11.85 -15.62 -5.46
N LEU A 261 -11.47 -16.66 -4.71
CA LEU A 261 -11.38 -18.03 -5.23
C LEU A 261 -12.76 -18.65 -5.45
N LEU A 262 -13.74 -18.28 -4.63
CA LEU A 262 -15.12 -18.64 -4.85
C LEU A 262 -15.67 -17.96 -6.09
N VAL A 263 -15.35 -16.71 -6.43
CA VAL A 263 -15.87 -16.02 -7.63
C VAL A 263 -15.08 -16.38 -8.90
N ALA A 264 -13.77 -16.55 -8.78
CA ALA A 264 -12.88 -16.85 -9.90
C ALA A 264 -13.26 -18.16 -10.60
N GLY A 265 -13.17 -18.17 -11.93
CA GLY A 265 -13.53 -19.33 -12.74
C GLY A 265 -15.03 -19.57 -12.88
N ARG A 266 -15.91 -18.63 -12.48
CA ARG A 266 -17.34 -18.71 -12.79
C ARG A 266 -17.55 -18.90 -14.30
N GLY A 267 -18.34 -19.92 -14.67
CA GLY A 267 -18.57 -20.31 -16.06
C GLY A 267 -17.43 -21.11 -16.72
N ARG A 268 -16.28 -21.27 -16.05
CA ARG A 268 -15.10 -22.04 -16.54
C ARG A 268 -14.78 -23.25 -15.67
N LEU A 269 -15.06 -23.19 -14.37
CA LEU A 269 -14.82 -24.23 -13.38
C LEU A 269 -16.13 -24.62 -12.69
N SER A 270 -16.24 -25.90 -12.33
CA SER A 270 -17.34 -26.39 -11.50
C SER A 270 -17.31 -25.75 -10.11
N TRP A 271 -18.48 -25.70 -9.45
CA TRP A 271 -18.60 -25.19 -8.09
C TRP A 271 -17.73 -25.98 -7.09
N GLY A 272 -17.71 -27.32 -7.21
CA GLY A 272 -16.85 -28.18 -6.38
C GLY A 272 -15.36 -27.86 -6.51
N ARG A 273 -14.87 -27.54 -7.72
CA ARG A 273 -13.46 -27.15 -7.92
C ARG A 273 -13.15 -25.78 -7.31
N ARG A 274 -14.10 -24.84 -7.31
CA ARG A 274 -13.95 -23.52 -6.66
C ARG A 274 -13.90 -23.66 -5.14
N ILE A 275 -14.75 -24.52 -4.57
CA ILE A 275 -14.70 -24.89 -3.14
C ILE A 275 -13.36 -25.55 -2.82
N ALA A 276 -12.92 -26.55 -3.59
CA ALA A 276 -11.65 -27.25 -3.35
C ALA A 276 -10.44 -26.29 -3.38
N ARG A 277 -10.39 -25.36 -4.35
CA ARG A 277 -9.34 -24.32 -4.41
C ARG A 277 -9.36 -23.43 -3.16
N THR A 278 -10.55 -23.05 -2.71
CA THR A 278 -10.74 -22.21 -1.51
C THR A 278 -10.32 -22.97 -0.25
N ALA A 279 -10.69 -24.24 -0.11
CA ALA A 279 -10.31 -25.10 1.00
C ALA A 279 -8.80 -25.33 1.06
N VAL A 280 -8.15 -25.60 -0.07
CA VAL A 280 -6.68 -25.75 -0.14
C VAL A 280 -5.99 -24.43 0.23
N ALA A 281 -6.48 -23.29 -0.25
CA ALA A 281 -5.92 -21.99 0.14
C ALA A 281 -6.08 -21.75 1.64
N GLY A 282 -7.26 -22.06 2.20
CA GLY A 282 -7.53 -21.98 3.64
C GLY A 282 -6.60 -22.88 4.46
N ALA A 283 -6.35 -24.11 4.02
CA ALA A 283 -5.42 -25.04 4.68
C ALA A 283 -3.98 -24.51 4.68
N VAL A 284 -3.52 -23.94 3.56
CA VAL A 284 -2.18 -23.31 3.47
C VAL A 284 -2.08 -22.10 4.40
N VAL A 285 -3.10 -21.24 4.44
CA VAL A 285 -3.13 -20.08 5.35
C VAL A 285 -3.15 -20.54 6.81
N ALA A 286 -3.94 -21.56 7.15
CA ALA A 286 -4.00 -22.12 8.49
C ALA A 286 -2.65 -22.69 8.93
N ALA A 287 -1.97 -23.43 8.04
CA ALA A 287 -0.68 -24.05 8.34
C ALA A 287 0.46 -23.03 8.49
N LEU A 288 0.50 -21.98 7.66
CA LEU A 288 1.65 -21.07 7.57
C LEU A 288 1.44 -19.72 8.27
N GLY A 289 0.20 -19.23 8.37
CA GLY A 289 -0.11 -17.85 8.78
C GLY A 289 -0.87 -17.72 10.09
N SER A 290 -1.50 -18.80 10.60
CA SER A 290 -2.40 -18.71 11.75
C SER A 290 -1.74 -18.95 13.11
N TRP A 291 -0.50 -19.45 13.17
CA TRP A 291 0.09 -19.92 14.43
C TRP A 291 0.22 -18.82 15.51
N TRP A 292 0.63 -17.61 15.13
CA TRP A 292 0.72 -16.48 16.07
C TRP A 292 -0.67 -16.09 16.63
N TRP A 293 -1.67 -16.08 15.76
CA TRP A 293 -3.05 -15.73 16.12
C TRP A 293 -3.71 -16.80 16.99
N ILE A 294 -3.46 -18.08 16.68
CA ILE A 294 -3.89 -19.22 17.50
C ILE A 294 -3.22 -19.16 18.86
N ARG A 295 -1.91 -18.91 18.93
CA ARG A 295 -1.19 -18.68 20.19
C ARG A 295 -1.88 -17.59 21.02
N ASN A 296 -2.24 -16.47 20.39
CA ASN A 296 -2.90 -15.39 21.12
C ASN A 296 -4.27 -15.78 21.66
N LEU A 297 -5.08 -16.48 20.86
CA LEU A 297 -6.39 -16.99 21.31
C LEU A 297 -6.26 -17.99 22.47
N VAL A 298 -5.24 -18.84 22.44
CA VAL A 298 -5.00 -19.85 23.49
C VAL A 298 -4.45 -19.21 24.77
N LEU A 299 -3.49 -18.30 24.66
CA LEU A 299 -2.78 -17.73 25.82
C LEU A 299 -3.47 -16.49 26.41
N PHE A 300 -4.15 -15.70 25.58
CA PHE A 300 -4.70 -14.39 25.97
C PHE A 300 -6.21 -14.29 25.73
N HIS A 301 -6.86 -15.33 25.19
CA HIS A 301 -8.29 -15.35 24.90
C HIS A 301 -8.80 -14.22 23.99
N THR A 302 -7.88 -13.61 23.23
CA THR A 302 -8.19 -12.56 22.26
C THR A 302 -7.28 -12.70 21.05
N LEU A 303 -7.79 -12.37 19.87
CA LEU A 303 -7.07 -12.53 18.61
C LEU A 303 -5.85 -11.60 18.56
N GLN A 304 -6.05 -10.33 18.95
CA GLN A 304 -5.02 -9.32 19.00
C GLN A 304 -5.11 -8.60 20.36
N PRO A 305 -4.31 -9.01 21.36
CA PRO A 305 -4.24 -8.33 22.64
C PRO A 305 -3.76 -6.88 22.46
N ASP A 306 -4.34 -5.95 23.22
CA ASP A 306 -3.92 -4.55 23.19
C ASP A 306 -2.53 -4.39 23.83
N GLY A 307 -1.56 -3.93 23.03
CA GLY A 307 -0.20 -3.69 23.49
C GLY A 307 -0.08 -2.50 24.47
N VAL A 308 -1.11 -1.68 24.62
CA VAL A 308 -1.13 -0.52 25.54
C VAL A 308 -2.28 -0.55 26.54
N GLY A 309 -3.01 -1.67 26.66
CA GLY A 309 -4.20 -1.76 27.53
C GLY A 309 -3.90 -1.52 29.02
N GLY A 310 -2.66 -1.80 29.47
CA GLY A 310 -2.24 -1.47 30.84
C GLY A 310 -2.02 0.03 31.10
N ILE A 311 -1.87 0.83 30.05
CA ILE A 311 -1.65 2.29 30.12
C ILE A 311 -2.94 3.05 29.84
N ARG A 312 -3.73 2.60 28.85
CA ARG A 312 -5.03 3.18 28.53
C ARG A 312 -6.07 2.69 29.54
N ARG A 313 -6.31 3.50 30.56
CA ARG A 313 -7.32 3.19 31.58
C ARG A 313 -8.72 3.41 31.02
N ASP A 314 -9.59 2.44 31.25
CA ASP A 314 -11.02 2.57 30.99
C ASP A 314 -11.59 3.78 31.75
N ARG A 315 -12.44 4.53 31.06
CA ARG A 315 -13.14 5.70 31.57
C ARG A 315 -14.61 5.56 31.24
N PRO A 316 -15.37 4.83 32.08
CA PRO A 316 -16.78 4.61 31.81
C PRO A 316 -17.53 5.94 31.76
N TRP A 317 -18.50 6.02 30.86
CA TRP A 317 -19.40 7.16 30.81
C TRP A 317 -20.28 7.21 32.06
N GLY A 318 -20.62 8.41 32.53
CA GLY A 318 -21.62 8.59 33.58
C GLY A 318 -23.04 8.36 33.04
N ASP A 319 -24.02 8.19 33.94
CA ASP A 319 -25.41 7.80 33.62
C ASP A 319 -26.13 8.69 32.59
N GLN A 320 -25.68 9.94 32.39
CA GLN A 320 -26.26 10.90 31.45
C GLN A 320 -25.36 11.21 30.24
N THR A 321 -24.24 10.51 30.10
CA THR A 321 -23.25 10.73 29.04
C THR A 321 -23.02 9.43 28.26
N SER A 322 -22.68 9.53 26.98
CA SER A 322 -22.34 8.38 26.15
C SER A 322 -21.47 8.82 24.97
N ALA A 323 -20.88 7.85 24.27
CA ALA A 323 -20.08 8.10 23.09
C ALA A 323 -20.86 8.91 22.03
N ASN A 324 -20.34 10.08 21.68
CA ASN A 324 -20.91 10.91 20.63
C ASN A 324 -20.51 10.37 19.24
N VAL A 325 -21.48 9.75 18.55
CA VAL A 325 -21.26 9.16 17.21
C VAL A 325 -20.93 10.23 16.16
N GLY A 326 -21.52 11.43 16.24
CA GLY A 326 -21.27 12.51 15.30
C GLY A 326 -19.84 13.05 15.41
N GLU A 327 -19.38 13.27 16.64
CA GLU A 327 -17.99 13.65 16.93
C GLU A 327 -17.03 12.55 16.48
N PHE A 328 -17.32 11.29 16.79
CA PHE A 328 -16.53 10.14 16.37
C PHE A 328 -16.35 10.12 14.85
N LEU A 329 -17.45 10.20 14.08
CA LEU A 329 -17.39 10.17 12.62
C LEU A 329 -16.64 11.37 12.04
N ASN A 330 -16.74 12.56 12.67
CA ASN A 330 -15.99 13.74 12.23
C ASN A 330 -14.48 13.56 12.45
N VAL A 331 -14.06 13.08 13.63
CA VAL A 331 -12.65 12.82 13.93
C VAL A 331 -12.10 11.69 13.05
N GLU A 332 -12.87 10.62 12.82
CA GLU A 332 -12.49 9.54 11.92
C GLU A 332 -12.33 10.05 10.49
N TRP A 333 -13.26 10.85 9.98
CA TRP A 333 -13.14 11.45 8.65
C TRP A 333 -11.84 12.26 8.55
N ASP A 334 -11.65 13.25 9.43
CA ASP A 334 -10.50 14.16 9.38
C ASP A 334 -9.18 13.40 9.46
N ARG A 335 -9.07 12.44 10.38
CA ARG A 335 -7.83 11.69 10.57
C ARG A 335 -7.59 10.66 9.47
N LEU A 336 -8.61 9.94 9.01
CA LEU A 336 -8.46 8.95 7.94
C LEU A 336 -8.08 9.63 6.62
N THR A 337 -8.71 10.75 6.25
CA THR A 337 -8.41 11.42 4.98
C THR A 337 -7.06 12.09 5.00
N SER A 338 -6.73 12.88 6.03
CA SER A 338 -5.46 13.59 6.14
C SER A 338 -4.28 12.62 6.19
N SER A 339 -4.35 11.58 7.03
CA SER A 339 -3.27 10.58 7.16
C SER A 339 -3.33 9.44 6.15
N PHE A 340 -4.25 9.47 5.18
CA PHE A 340 -4.14 8.68 3.94
C PHE A 340 -3.32 9.42 2.89
N TRP A 341 -3.59 10.72 2.68
CA TRP A 341 -2.93 11.52 1.64
C TRP A 341 -1.58 12.12 2.07
N GLY A 342 -1.53 12.76 3.22
CA GLY A 342 -0.34 13.44 3.75
C GLY A 342 -0.56 14.15 5.09
N GLN A 343 -0.11 13.52 6.17
CA GLN A 343 -0.01 14.09 7.51
C GLN A 343 1.27 13.58 8.19
N PHE A 344 2.32 14.38 8.10
CA PHE A 344 3.69 13.94 8.37
C PHE A 344 4.13 14.21 9.81
N GLY A 345 5.21 13.56 10.27
CA GLY A 345 5.82 13.88 11.57
C GLY A 345 4.98 13.37 12.74
N ALA A 346 4.69 12.07 12.77
CA ALA A 346 3.78 11.49 13.75
C ALA A 346 2.43 12.24 13.83
N LEU A 347 1.88 12.57 12.66
CA LEU A 347 0.61 13.29 12.46
C LEU A 347 0.62 14.79 12.81
N GLN A 348 1.79 15.43 12.94
CA GLN A 348 1.89 16.86 13.32
C GLN A 348 1.73 17.83 12.13
N PHE A 349 2.09 17.41 10.92
CA PHE A 349 2.23 18.28 9.75
C PHE A 349 1.25 17.87 8.62
N PRO A 350 -0.05 18.24 8.71
CA PRO A 350 -1.03 17.93 7.68
C PRO A 350 -0.82 18.74 6.40
N MET A 351 -1.07 18.10 5.25
CA MET A 351 -1.42 18.81 4.03
C MET A 351 -2.74 19.57 4.21
N THR A 352 -2.99 20.57 3.38
CA THR A 352 -4.21 21.40 3.48
C THR A 352 -5.48 20.53 3.43
N PRO A 353 -6.37 20.63 4.44
CA PRO A 353 -7.59 19.84 4.51
C PRO A 353 -8.46 19.94 3.25
N ILE A 354 -8.60 21.14 2.70
CA ILE A 354 -9.35 21.38 1.44
C ILE A 354 -8.88 20.45 0.32
N LEU A 355 -7.56 20.25 0.17
CA LEU A 355 -7.01 19.38 -0.86
C LEU A 355 -7.31 17.90 -0.56
N THR A 356 -7.04 17.44 0.66
CA THR A 356 -7.23 16.04 1.06
C THR A 356 -8.70 15.64 1.04
N ASP A 357 -9.61 16.53 1.45
CA ASP A 357 -11.05 16.34 1.38
C ASP A 357 -11.54 16.33 -0.07
N THR A 358 -11.12 17.31 -0.89
CA THR A 358 -11.51 17.35 -2.31
C THR A 358 -11.08 16.09 -3.04
N MET A 359 -9.85 15.62 -2.81
CA MET A 359 -9.34 14.38 -3.41
C MET A 359 -10.12 13.16 -2.94
N THR A 360 -10.43 13.08 -1.65
CA THR A 360 -11.22 11.97 -1.07
C THR A 360 -12.64 11.95 -1.62
N VAL A 361 -13.36 13.08 -1.53
CA VAL A 361 -14.74 13.22 -2.00
C VAL A 361 -14.83 12.93 -3.50
N LEU A 362 -13.92 13.47 -4.31
CA LEU A 362 -13.88 13.19 -5.75
C LEU A 362 -13.64 11.70 -6.03
N ALA A 363 -12.66 11.08 -5.35
CA ALA A 363 -12.38 9.66 -5.51
C ALA A 363 -13.60 8.79 -5.15
N LEU A 364 -14.23 9.06 -4.01
CA LEU A 364 -15.42 8.34 -3.56
C LEU A 364 -16.62 8.56 -4.49
N ALA A 365 -16.90 9.81 -4.88
CA ALA A 365 -18.00 10.13 -5.79
C ALA A 365 -17.86 9.40 -7.13
N VAL A 366 -16.65 9.38 -7.70
CA VAL A 366 -16.38 8.66 -8.95
C VAL A 366 -16.49 7.14 -8.76
N VAL A 367 -15.96 6.59 -7.66
CA VAL A 367 -16.06 5.15 -7.37
C VAL A 367 -17.51 4.72 -7.19
N VAL A 368 -18.28 5.38 -6.33
CA VAL A 368 -19.68 5.05 -6.04
C VAL A 368 -20.54 5.21 -7.29
N GLY A 369 -20.37 6.31 -8.04
CA GLY A 369 -21.19 6.60 -9.20
C GLY A 369 -20.92 5.72 -10.41
N TRP A 370 -19.69 5.18 -10.59
CA TRP A 370 -19.27 4.55 -11.85
C TRP A 370 -18.55 3.21 -11.74
N ALA A 371 -17.96 2.81 -10.61
CA ALA A 371 -17.21 1.55 -10.52
C ALA A 371 -18.09 0.31 -10.75
N TYR A 372 -19.34 0.36 -10.25
CA TYR A 372 -20.25 -0.79 -10.22
C TYR A 372 -21.28 -0.81 -11.36
N ARG A 373 -21.15 0.11 -12.33
CA ARG A 373 -21.98 0.10 -13.55
C ARG A 373 -21.72 -1.16 -14.37
N ARG A 374 -22.71 -1.54 -15.21
CA ARG A 374 -22.58 -2.69 -16.11
C ARG A 374 -21.34 -2.54 -16.99
N SER A 375 -20.36 -3.43 -16.77
CA SER A 375 -19.13 -3.52 -17.53
C SER A 375 -18.59 -4.96 -17.45
N PRO A 376 -17.73 -5.41 -18.38
CA PRO A 376 -17.14 -6.76 -18.35
C PRO A 376 -16.29 -7.05 -17.12
N VAL A 377 -15.91 -6.02 -16.34
CA VAL A 377 -15.04 -6.10 -15.17
C VAL A 377 -15.76 -5.71 -13.87
N ARG A 378 -17.10 -5.63 -13.89
CA ARG A 378 -17.91 -5.28 -12.71
C ARG A 378 -17.65 -6.22 -11.54
N ASP A 379 -17.58 -7.53 -11.77
CA ASP A 379 -17.33 -8.51 -10.72
C ASP A 379 -15.94 -8.29 -10.08
N VAL A 380 -14.95 -7.87 -10.86
CA VAL A 380 -13.63 -7.49 -10.34
C VAL A 380 -13.74 -6.27 -9.43
N ALA A 381 -14.50 -5.24 -9.82
CA ALA A 381 -14.71 -4.07 -8.98
C ALA A 381 -15.38 -4.45 -7.65
N VAL A 382 -16.48 -5.22 -7.69
CA VAL A 382 -17.20 -5.65 -6.48
C VAL A 382 -16.28 -6.44 -5.54
N VAL A 383 -15.55 -7.43 -6.07
CA VAL A 383 -14.67 -8.25 -5.25
C VAL A 383 -13.50 -7.44 -4.68
N MET A 384 -12.88 -6.56 -5.47
CA MET A 384 -11.75 -5.73 -5.02
C MET A 384 -12.15 -4.71 -3.95
N THR A 385 -13.42 -4.30 -3.89
CA THR A 385 -13.92 -3.42 -2.81
C THR A 385 -13.99 -4.11 -1.46
N ILE A 386 -14.02 -5.45 -1.40
CA ILE A 386 -14.19 -6.19 -0.14
C ILE A 386 -13.04 -5.91 0.84
N VAL A 387 -11.78 -5.90 0.39
CA VAL A 387 -10.65 -5.62 1.31
C VAL A 387 -10.75 -4.23 1.92
N PRO A 388 -10.79 -3.12 1.15
CA PRO A 388 -10.89 -1.80 1.75
C PRO A 388 -12.16 -1.64 2.59
N ALA A 389 -13.29 -2.22 2.19
CA ALA A 389 -14.52 -2.18 2.98
C ALA A 389 -14.37 -2.88 4.34
N ILE A 390 -13.86 -4.12 4.37
CA ILE A 390 -13.62 -4.83 5.63
C ILE A 390 -12.59 -4.07 6.48
N THR A 391 -11.50 -3.58 5.89
CA THR A 391 -10.48 -2.82 6.64
C THR A 391 -11.08 -1.55 7.27
N VAL A 392 -11.86 -0.76 6.53
CA VAL A 392 -12.53 0.44 7.08
C VAL A 392 -13.53 0.05 8.17
N LEU A 393 -14.39 -0.94 7.93
CA LEU A 393 -15.41 -1.35 8.90
C LEU A 393 -14.78 -1.89 10.19
N SER A 394 -13.75 -2.73 10.09
CA SER A 394 -13.02 -3.23 11.25
C SER A 394 -12.29 -2.11 12.00
N GLN A 395 -11.72 -1.14 11.30
CA GLN A 395 -11.08 0.01 11.93
C GLN A 395 -12.11 0.87 12.69
N LEU A 396 -13.22 1.21 12.06
CA LEU A 396 -14.29 2.01 12.67
C LEU A 396 -14.89 1.28 13.89
N GLN A 397 -15.14 -0.03 13.78
CA GLN A 397 -15.62 -0.83 14.89
C GLN A 397 -14.64 -0.82 16.07
N ASN A 398 -13.35 -1.09 15.81
CA ASN A 398 -12.33 -1.14 16.85
C ASN A 398 -12.09 0.23 17.49
N ASN A 399 -12.07 1.29 16.69
CA ASN A 399 -11.88 2.65 17.20
C ASN A 399 -13.10 3.12 17.99
N PHE A 400 -14.31 2.78 17.57
CA PHE A 400 -15.52 3.11 18.31
C PHE A 400 -15.58 2.38 19.64
N ALA A 401 -15.27 1.08 19.66
CA ALA A 401 -15.17 0.31 20.91
C ALA A 401 -14.12 0.92 21.86
N SER A 402 -12.92 1.20 21.35
CA SER A 402 -11.87 1.87 22.16
C SER A 402 -12.29 3.26 22.63
N TYR A 403 -13.04 4.02 21.82
CA TYR A 403 -13.57 5.33 22.19
C TYR A 403 -14.62 5.21 23.29
N ASP A 404 -15.51 4.23 23.20
CA ASP A 404 -16.54 3.98 24.21
C ASP A 404 -15.93 3.56 25.55
N ASP A 405 -14.85 2.77 25.51
CA ASP A 405 -14.16 2.29 26.72
C ASP A 405 -13.26 3.36 27.36
N THR A 406 -12.60 4.21 26.55
CA THR A 406 -11.52 5.10 27.05
C THR A 406 -11.82 6.59 26.96
N GLN A 407 -12.93 6.96 26.30
CA GLN A 407 -13.28 8.34 25.90
C GLN A 407 -12.23 9.01 24.99
N LEU A 408 -11.34 8.22 24.38
CA LEU A 408 -10.29 8.70 23.48
C LEU A 408 -10.45 8.08 22.09
N ILE A 409 -10.59 8.92 21.07
CA ILE A 409 -10.55 8.50 19.67
C ILE A 409 -9.07 8.38 19.27
N ALA A 410 -8.50 7.19 19.51
CA ALA A 410 -7.12 6.85 19.19
C ALA A 410 -7.03 5.92 17.98
N GLY A 411 -5.87 5.84 17.33
CA GLY A 411 -5.63 4.86 16.26
C GLY A 411 -6.32 5.11 14.92
N ALA A 412 -7.18 6.14 14.80
CA ALA A 412 -7.78 6.56 13.53
C ALA A 412 -6.74 7.08 12.54
N GLN A 413 -6.30 6.23 11.60
CA GLN A 413 -5.24 6.59 10.65
C GLN A 413 -5.45 5.93 9.27
N GLY A 414 -5.41 6.76 8.22
CA GLY A 414 -5.64 6.36 6.84
C GLY A 414 -4.56 5.43 6.29
N ARG A 415 -3.34 5.46 6.83
CA ARG A 415 -2.24 4.58 6.40
C ARG A 415 -2.56 3.09 6.49
N TYR A 416 -3.48 2.68 7.37
CA TYR A 416 -3.91 1.28 7.48
C TYR A 416 -4.67 0.79 6.24
N LEU A 417 -5.18 1.70 5.42
CA LEU A 417 -5.80 1.37 4.12
C LEU A 417 -4.78 1.07 3.03
N PHE A 418 -3.48 1.29 3.25
CA PHE A 418 -2.47 1.05 2.21
C PHE A 418 -2.31 -0.44 1.86
N ILE A 419 -2.71 -1.37 2.75
CA ILE A 419 -2.85 -2.79 2.37
C ILE A 419 -3.82 -2.99 1.19
N ALA A 420 -4.85 -2.14 1.12
CA ALA A 420 -5.86 -2.11 0.08
C ALA A 420 -5.57 -1.10 -1.03
N LEU A 421 -4.35 -0.52 -1.09
CA LEU A 421 -4.00 0.50 -2.08
C LEU A 421 -4.20 0.02 -3.52
N VAL A 422 -3.70 -1.17 -3.87
CA VAL A 422 -3.87 -1.72 -5.23
C VAL A 422 -5.34 -2.04 -5.54
N PRO A 423 -6.12 -2.70 -4.66
CA PRO A 423 -7.57 -2.83 -4.83
C PRO A 423 -8.28 -1.48 -5.04
N LEU A 424 -7.97 -0.45 -4.25
CA LEU A 424 -8.52 0.90 -4.40
C LEU A 424 -8.19 1.50 -5.77
N LEU A 425 -6.95 1.36 -6.24
CA LEU A 425 -6.53 1.78 -7.57
C LEU A 425 -7.26 1.00 -8.68
N VAL A 426 -7.52 -0.29 -8.50
CA VAL A 426 -8.30 -1.10 -9.45
C VAL A 426 -9.74 -0.59 -9.56
N VAL A 427 -10.41 -0.40 -8.43
CA VAL A 427 -11.80 0.09 -8.38
C VAL A 427 -11.88 1.50 -8.97
N SER A 428 -10.95 2.39 -8.61
CA SER A 428 -10.83 3.74 -9.16
C SER A 428 -10.60 3.72 -10.68
N ALA A 429 -9.68 2.90 -11.18
CA ALA A 429 -9.40 2.80 -12.61
C ALA A 429 -10.61 2.29 -13.41
N ILE A 430 -11.38 1.35 -12.87
CA ILE A 430 -12.64 0.89 -13.48
C ILE A 430 -13.65 2.05 -13.50
N ALA A 431 -13.82 2.76 -12.38
CA ALA A 431 -14.73 3.88 -12.26
C ALA A 431 -14.45 5.00 -13.27
N TRP A 432 -13.21 5.48 -13.34
CA TRP A 432 -12.80 6.52 -14.28
C TRP A 432 -12.95 6.10 -15.74
N ARG A 433 -12.71 4.82 -16.07
CA ARG A 433 -12.94 4.29 -17.42
C ARG A 433 -14.43 4.22 -17.79
N ASN A 434 -15.29 3.96 -16.82
CA ASN A 434 -16.75 3.93 -17.01
C ASN A 434 -17.35 5.35 -17.09
N LEU A 435 -16.76 6.32 -16.37
CA LEU A 435 -17.10 7.74 -16.45
C LEU A 435 -16.66 8.36 -17.77
N LEU A 436 -15.37 8.28 -18.09
CA LEU A 436 -14.78 8.83 -19.32
C LEU A 436 -14.93 7.80 -20.43
N ARG A 437 -16.02 7.86 -21.19
CA ARG A 437 -16.32 6.88 -22.25
C ARG A 437 -15.42 7.09 -23.47
N ASP A 438 -15.17 8.35 -23.82
CA ASP A 438 -14.47 8.73 -25.03
C ASP A 438 -12.95 8.58 -24.88
N ALA A 439 -12.30 8.11 -25.95
CA ALA A 439 -10.85 7.93 -25.96
C ALA A 439 -10.11 9.26 -25.79
N ALA A 440 -10.64 10.35 -26.36
CA ALA A 440 -10.09 11.69 -26.24
C ALA A 440 -10.09 12.19 -24.78
N ASP A 441 -11.19 11.98 -24.05
CA ASP A 441 -11.31 12.38 -22.65
C ASP A 441 -10.39 11.57 -21.75
N ARG A 442 -10.27 10.26 -21.99
CA ARG A 442 -9.29 9.41 -21.29
C ARG A 442 -7.85 9.87 -21.52
N ALA A 443 -7.53 10.27 -22.75
CA ALA A 443 -6.21 10.81 -23.08
C ALA A 443 -5.98 12.19 -22.43
N ARG A 444 -7.01 13.06 -22.39
CA ARG A 444 -6.96 14.34 -21.68
C ARG A 444 -6.73 14.15 -20.18
N PHE A 445 -7.49 13.25 -19.56
CA PHE A 445 -7.30 12.90 -18.15
C PHE A 445 -5.90 12.35 -17.89
N GLY A 446 -5.40 11.43 -18.73
CA GLY A 446 -4.04 10.93 -18.62
C GLY A 446 -2.97 12.03 -18.68
N ARG A 447 -3.14 13.03 -19.56
CA ARG A 447 -2.25 14.20 -19.65
C ARG A 447 -2.33 15.11 -18.42
N ILE A 448 -3.51 15.27 -17.82
CA ILE A 448 -3.68 16.02 -16.57
C ILE A 448 -3.00 15.26 -15.42
N ALA A 449 -3.30 13.97 -15.28
CA ALA A 449 -2.75 13.09 -14.24
C ALA A 449 -1.21 13.01 -14.27
N LEU A 450 -0.62 13.03 -15.48
CA LEU A 450 0.83 13.07 -15.68
C LEU A 450 1.52 14.19 -14.90
N TRP A 451 0.86 15.35 -14.75
CA TRP A 451 1.41 16.50 -14.05
C TRP A 451 0.81 16.69 -12.66
N ALA A 452 -0.50 16.52 -12.53
CA ALA A 452 -1.21 16.74 -11.27
C ALA A 452 -0.69 15.82 -10.14
N PHE A 453 -0.47 14.53 -10.42
CA PHE A 453 -0.06 13.57 -9.39
C PHE A 453 1.35 13.87 -8.83
N PRO A 454 2.40 14.06 -9.65
CA PRO A 454 3.70 14.49 -9.13
C PRO A 454 3.67 15.85 -8.43
N VAL A 455 2.85 16.81 -8.89
CA VAL A 455 2.73 18.12 -8.24
C VAL A 455 2.13 18.00 -6.84
N ILE A 456 1.13 17.13 -6.64
CA ILE A 456 0.59 16.82 -5.30
C ILE A 456 1.68 16.19 -4.43
N GLY A 457 2.44 15.23 -4.97
CA GLY A 457 3.57 14.62 -4.25
C GLY A 457 4.63 15.63 -3.84
N LEU A 458 5.00 16.54 -4.75
CA LEU A 458 5.93 17.63 -4.47
C LEU A 458 5.37 18.59 -3.41
N TYR A 459 4.08 18.91 -3.47
CA TYR A 459 3.43 19.71 -2.43
C TYR A 459 3.55 19.05 -1.06
N GLY A 460 3.22 17.76 -0.93
CA GLY A 460 3.41 17.01 0.31
C GLY A 460 4.85 16.99 0.80
N PHE A 461 5.82 16.81 -0.10
CA PHE A 461 7.25 16.90 0.22
C PHE A 461 7.63 18.27 0.80
N THR A 462 7.12 19.37 0.22
CA THR A 462 7.37 20.70 0.78
C THR A 462 6.69 20.93 2.13
N VAL A 463 5.48 20.40 2.36
CA VAL A 463 4.82 20.44 3.67
C VAL A 463 5.68 19.73 4.71
N ALA A 464 6.14 18.52 4.42
CA ALA A 464 7.01 17.75 5.31
C ALA A 464 8.32 18.51 5.63
N TYR A 465 9.04 18.99 4.61
CA TYR A 465 10.27 19.77 4.81
C TYR A 465 10.04 21.00 5.72
N ARG A 466 8.99 21.79 5.46
CA ARG A 466 8.67 22.98 6.26
C ARG A 466 8.28 22.64 7.68
N GLY A 467 7.51 21.56 7.87
CA GLY A 467 7.15 21.05 9.19
C GLY A 467 8.38 20.66 10.00
N PHE A 468 9.26 19.86 9.41
CA PHE A 468 10.44 19.34 10.09
C PHE A 468 11.51 20.39 10.38
N TYR A 469 11.74 21.32 9.46
CA TYR A 469 12.95 22.14 9.47
C TYR A 469 12.71 23.65 9.48
N GLU A 470 11.48 24.12 9.27
CA GLU A 470 11.17 25.56 9.14
C GLU A 470 10.12 26.06 10.14
N HIS A 471 9.69 25.27 11.13
CA HIS A 471 8.63 25.67 12.08
C HIS A 471 7.39 26.24 11.38
N PHE A 472 6.92 25.58 10.31
CA PHE A 472 5.79 26.01 9.47
C PHE A 472 5.99 27.30 8.66
N HIS A 473 7.17 27.93 8.68
CA HIS A 473 7.43 29.02 7.75
C HIS A 473 7.37 28.53 6.29
N LEU A 474 6.75 29.33 5.41
CA LEU A 474 6.55 28.96 4.01
C LEU A 474 7.84 29.00 3.18
N GLN A 475 8.82 29.78 3.63
CA GLN A 475 10.11 29.98 2.95
C GLN A 475 11.15 28.95 3.40
N ALA A 476 11.96 28.47 2.46
CA ALA A 476 13.17 27.72 2.78
C ALA A 476 14.25 28.71 3.26
N THR A 477 14.67 28.58 4.52
CA THR A 477 15.67 29.46 5.13
C THR A 477 17.04 28.79 5.13
N ILE A 478 18.12 29.59 5.18
CA ILE A 478 19.48 29.08 5.37
C ILE A 478 19.58 28.26 6.67
N ALA A 479 18.86 28.68 7.71
CA ALA A 479 18.80 27.98 8.99
C ALA A 479 18.11 26.61 8.87
N GLY A 480 16.97 26.52 8.18
CA GLY A 480 16.27 25.26 7.96
C GLY A 480 17.05 24.27 7.09
N LEU A 481 17.63 24.76 5.99
CA LEU A 481 18.54 23.95 5.16
C LEU A 481 19.79 23.50 5.93
N GLY A 482 20.31 24.37 6.82
CA GLY A 482 21.38 24.05 7.74
C GLY A 482 20.99 22.94 8.73
N ARG A 483 19.79 23.02 9.32
CA ARG A 483 19.24 21.97 10.20
C ARG A 483 19.11 20.64 9.49
N LEU A 484 18.50 20.62 8.30
CA LEU A 484 18.38 19.40 7.49
C LEU A 484 19.78 18.80 7.22
N ALA A 485 20.72 19.61 6.76
CA ALA A 485 22.07 19.16 6.46
C ALA A 485 22.82 18.61 7.69
N ASN A 486 22.55 19.16 8.88
CA ASN A 486 23.17 18.74 10.13
C ASN A 486 22.55 17.47 10.72
N LEU A 487 21.23 17.28 10.55
CA LEU A 487 20.50 16.16 11.17
C LEU A 487 20.36 14.93 10.27
N THR A 488 20.48 15.10 8.95
CA THR A 488 20.38 14.00 7.98
C THR A 488 21.61 13.09 8.06
N PRO A 489 21.44 11.74 8.04
CA PRO A 489 22.55 10.80 8.19
C PRO A 489 23.55 10.85 7.02
N VAL A 490 23.12 11.35 5.85
CA VAL A 490 23.92 11.44 4.62
C VAL A 490 24.65 12.78 4.45
N GLY A 491 24.48 13.70 5.39
CA GLY A 491 25.02 15.06 5.34
C GLY A 491 24.53 15.89 4.13
N ARG A 492 25.07 17.11 4.00
CA ARG A 492 24.68 18.07 2.94
C ARG A 492 24.90 17.50 1.53
N THR A 493 26.09 16.98 1.26
CA THR A 493 26.48 16.53 -0.08
C THR A 493 25.69 15.29 -0.49
N GLY A 494 25.53 14.32 0.40
CA GLY A 494 24.73 13.13 0.12
C GLY A 494 23.27 13.46 -0.14
N PHE A 495 22.67 14.36 0.66
CA PHE A 495 21.30 14.82 0.43
C PHE A 495 21.15 15.54 -0.92
N ALA A 496 22.06 16.46 -1.25
CA ALA A 496 22.03 17.19 -2.53
C ALA A 496 22.15 16.25 -3.74
N LEU A 497 23.06 15.27 -3.68
CA LEU A 497 23.21 14.26 -4.73
C LEU A 497 21.94 13.44 -4.90
N LEU A 498 21.34 12.97 -3.80
CA LEU A 498 20.10 12.20 -3.84
C LEU A 498 18.93 13.01 -4.41
N LEU A 499 18.83 14.29 -4.06
CA LEU A 499 17.83 15.21 -4.61
C LEU A 499 17.99 15.36 -6.14
N VAL A 500 19.22 15.56 -6.62
CA VAL A 500 19.51 15.67 -8.07
C VAL A 500 19.18 14.37 -8.80
N LEU A 501 19.58 13.21 -8.24
CA LEU A 501 19.27 11.90 -8.82
C LEU A 501 17.75 11.65 -8.87
N THR A 502 17.03 12.01 -7.81
CA THR A 502 15.57 11.90 -7.74
C THR A 502 14.91 12.78 -8.80
N ALA A 503 15.37 14.02 -8.96
CA ALA A 503 14.88 14.93 -9.99
C ALA A 503 15.16 14.40 -11.41
N ALA A 504 16.36 13.90 -11.67
CA ALA A 504 16.72 13.31 -12.96
C ALA A 504 15.85 12.07 -13.30
N ALA A 505 15.64 11.19 -12.32
CA ALA A 505 14.78 10.02 -12.48
C ALA A 505 13.31 10.40 -12.68
N ALA A 506 12.82 11.42 -11.96
CA ALA A 506 11.47 11.94 -12.16
C ALA A 506 11.29 12.51 -13.56
N VAL A 507 12.24 13.32 -14.06
CA VAL A 507 12.22 13.83 -15.45
C VAL A 507 12.21 12.68 -16.45
N TRP A 508 13.06 11.67 -16.27
CA TRP A 508 13.10 10.50 -17.14
C TRP A 508 11.75 9.75 -17.14
N ALA A 509 11.18 9.50 -15.97
CA ALA A 509 9.88 8.85 -15.82
C ALA A 509 8.75 9.63 -16.48
N LEU A 510 8.72 10.96 -16.32
CA LEU A 510 7.73 11.84 -16.94
C LEU A 510 7.85 11.86 -18.46
N VAL A 511 9.06 11.87 -19.00
CA VAL A 511 9.30 11.80 -20.46
C VAL A 511 8.80 10.46 -21.01
N GLU A 512 9.13 9.33 -20.37
CA GLU A 512 8.68 8.01 -20.82
C GLU A 512 7.16 7.82 -20.65
N ALA A 513 6.57 8.35 -19.57
CA ALA A 513 5.14 8.33 -19.35
C ALA A 513 4.40 9.21 -20.38
N ARG A 514 4.90 10.43 -20.65
CA ARG A 514 4.36 11.33 -21.68
C ARG A 514 4.32 10.64 -23.04
N ARG A 515 5.45 10.07 -23.49
CA ARG A 515 5.55 9.33 -24.76
C ARG A 515 4.51 8.22 -24.88
N ARG A 516 4.12 7.60 -23.77
CA ARG A 516 3.09 6.54 -23.73
C ARG A 516 1.67 7.06 -23.72
N LEU A 517 1.43 8.16 -23.05
CA LEU A 517 0.10 8.76 -22.94
C LEU A 517 -0.29 9.57 -24.17
N THR A 518 0.68 10.08 -24.94
CA THR A 518 0.46 10.92 -26.13
C THR A 518 0.63 10.20 -27.47
N ARG A 519 1.05 8.94 -27.49
CA ARG A 519 1.10 8.19 -28.76
C ARG A 519 -0.33 7.97 -29.24
N ASP A 520 -0.64 8.41 -30.44
CA ASP A 520 -1.83 7.95 -31.15
C ASP A 520 -1.55 6.49 -31.54
N ASP A 521 -2.30 5.56 -30.94
CA ASP A 521 -2.27 4.20 -31.46
C ASP A 521 -3.05 4.28 -32.77
N LEU A 522 -2.35 4.29 -33.90
CA LEU A 522 -2.96 3.99 -35.19
C LEU A 522 -3.73 2.68 -35.04
N PRO A 523 -4.94 2.56 -35.58
CA PRO A 523 -5.67 1.30 -35.53
C PRO A 523 -4.74 0.22 -36.09
N VAL A 524 -4.49 -0.82 -35.30
CA VAL A 524 -3.81 -2.02 -35.78
C VAL A 524 -4.71 -2.57 -36.88
N VAL A 525 -4.34 -2.33 -38.14
CA VAL A 525 -4.93 -3.03 -39.27
C VAL A 525 -4.64 -4.51 -39.04
N SER A 526 -5.66 -5.25 -38.62
CA SER A 526 -5.59 -6.70 -38.59
C SER A 526 -5.43 -7.18 -40.03
N PRO A 527 -4.43 -8.01 -40.38
CA PRO A 527 -4.30 -8.56 -41.73
C PRO A 527 -5.34 -9.67 -42.02
N ILE A 528 -6.47 -9.64 -41.31
CA ILE A 528 -7.59 -10.57 -41.48
C ILE A 528 -8.86 -9.74 -41.56
N ASP A 529 -8.98 -8.97 -42.63
CA ASP A 529 -10.29 -8.61 -43.17
C ASP A 529 -10.26 -9.09 -44.63
N PRO A 530 -11.04 -10.10 -45.01
CA PRO A 530 -11.29 -10.32 -46.43
C PRO A 530 -12.03 -9.08 -46.91
N THR A 531 -11.39 -8.32 -47.78
CA THR A 531 -12.04 -7.30 -48.60
C THR A 531 -13.42 -7.79 -49.03
N PRO A 532 -14.51 -7.05 -48.79
CA PRO A 532 -15.79 -7.41 -49.37
C PRO A 532 -15.65 -7.22 -50.88
N THR A 533 -15.47 -8.32 -51.60
CA THR A 533 -15.62 -8.36 -53.05
C THR A 533 -17.05 -7.91 -53.35
N THR A 534 -17.18 -6.66 -53.76
CA THR A 534 -18.41 -6.09 -54.30
C THR A 534 -18.77 -6.90 -55.55
N PRO A 535 -19.98 -7.46 -55.69
CA PRO A 535 -20.39 -8.04 -56.95
C PRO A 535 -20.54 -6.89 -57.95
N GLN A 536 -19.69 -6.85 -58.98
CA GLN A 536 -19.93 -6.02 -60.16
C GLN A 536 -21.25 -6.46 -60.78
N ARG A 537 -22.27 -5.60 -60.62
CA ARG A 537 -23.52 -5.68 -61.36
C ARG A 537 -23.18 -5.26 -62.80
N ASN A 538 -23.05 -6.23 -63.70
CA ASN A 538 -22.97 -5.95 -65.13
C ASN A 538 -24.28 -5.29 -65.57
N GLN A 539 -24.22 -3.99 -65.85
CA GLN A 539 -25.15 -3.29 -66.71
C GLN A 539 -24.47 -3.10 -68.07
N THR A 540 -24.90 -3.86 -69.07
CA THR A 540 -24.86 -3.48 -70.48
C THR A 540 -25.93 -4.27 -71.21
N THR A 541 -26.91 -3.51 -71.74
CA THR A 541 -27.73 -3.70 -72.95
C THR A 541 -28.24 -5.09 -73.30
#